data_AF-A0A373CXI1-F1
#
_entry.id   AF-A0A373CXI1-F1
#
_cell.length_a   1.000
_cell.length_b   1.000
_cell.length_c   1.000
_cell.angle_alpha   90.00
_cell.angle_beta   90.00
_cell.angle_gamma   90.00
#
_symmetry.space_group_name_H-M   'P 1'
#
loop_
_entity.id
_entity.type
_entity.pdbx_description
1 polymer ?
#
loop_
_entity_poly.entity_id
_entity_poly.type
_entity_poly.pdbx_seq_one_letter_code
_entity_poly.pdbx_strand_id
1 'polypeptide(L)' 'MIIKVIPKPEHGKEAALITDKTGKYVRAVTMAGDLAEEVAKGNMYFNAIEKDGKLHITGRVSARF' A
#
# COMPACT_ATOMS: atom_id res chain seq x y z
N MET A 1 -8.83 5.31 5.72
CA MET A 1 -7.89 4.56 6.60
C MET A 1 -6.46 4.81 6.13
N ILE A 2 -5.48 4.76 7.03
CA ILE A 2 -4.06 4.77 6.64
C ILE A 2 -3.60 3.32 6.56
N ILE A 3 -3.02 2.98 5.43
CA ILE A 3 -2.42 1.68 5.19
C ILE A 3 -0.90 1.81 5.04
N LYS A 4 -0.20 0.72 5.31
CA LYS A 4 1.19 0.54 4.95
C LYS A 4 1.28 -0.48 3.83
N VAL A 5 2.02 -0.16 2.78
CA VAL A 5 2.28 -1.01 1.63
C VAL A 5 3.70 -1.56 1.75
N ILE A 6 3.82 -2.88 1.75
CA ILE A 6 5.08 -3.59 1.90
C ILE A 6 5.30 -4.42 0.63
N PRO A 7 6.30 -4.09 -0.22
CA PRO A 7 6.64 -4.91 -1.38
C PRO A 7 6.91 -6.36 -0.99
N LYS A 8 6.47 -7.31 -1.82
CA LYS A 8 6.83 -8.72 -1.72
C LYS A 8 7.80 -9.12 -2.82
N PRO A 9 9.12 -9.18 -2.55
CA PRO A 9 10.12 -9.52 -3.56
C PRO A 9 9.90 -10.90 -4.20
N GLU A 10 9.36 -11.83 -3.41
CA GLU A 10 9.03 -13.22 -3.76
C GLU A 10 7.86 -13.38 -4.75
N HIS A 11 7.08 -12.34 -5.01
CA HIS A 11 5.92 -12.37 -5.91
C HIS A 11 6.02 -11.38 -7.09
N GLY A 12 7.22 -10.82 -7.31
CA GLY A 12 7.48 -9.81 -8.35
C GLY A 12 7.27 -8.37 -7.87
N LYS A 13 7.77 -7.40 -8.64
CA LYS A 13 7.79 -5.96 -8.29
C LYS A 13 6.40 -5.34 -8.05
N GLU A 14 5.34 -6.04 -8.45
CA GLU A 14 3.96 -5.54 -8.43
C GLU A 14 3.14 -6.14 -7.29
N ALA A 15 3.67 -7.07 -6.50
CA ALA A 15 2.95 -7.64 -5.36
C ALA A 15 3.26 -6.88 -4.07
N ALA A 16 2.23 -6.56 -3.29
CA ALA A 16 2.42 -5.96 -1.98
C ALA A 16 1.47 -6.52 -0.92
N LEU A 17 1.95 -6.51 0.32
CA LEU A 17 1.12 -6.66 1.51
C LEU A 17 0.63 -5.30 1.96
N ILE A 18 -0.67 -5.23 2.21
CA ILE A 18 -1.29 -4.10 2.88
C ILE A 18 -1.47 -4.47 4.34
N THR A 19 -0.89 -3.64 5.21
CA THR A 19 -1.16 -3.67 6.65
C THR A 19 -1.89 -2.40 7.06
N ASP A 20 -2.58 -2.44 8.19
CA ASP A 20 -2.99 -1.22 8.85
C ASP A 20 -1.77 -0.47 9.43
N LYS A 21 -2.00 0.71 10.02
CA LYS A 21 -0.93 1.50 10.66
C LYS A 21 -0.21 0.79 11.82
N THR A 22 -0.79 -0.27 12.38
CA THR A 22 -0.21 -1.05 13.48
C THR A 22 0.62 -2.24 12.99
N GLY A 23 0.65 -2.47 11.68
CA GLY A 23 1.34 -3.62 11.09
C GLY A 23 0.49 -4.89 11.03
N LYS A 24 -0.80 -4.82 11.39
CA LYS A 24 -1.71 -5.96 11.25
C LYS A 24 -2.01 -6.18 9.78
N TYR A 25 -1.84 -7.42 9.32
CA TYR A 25 -2.14 -7.81 7.95
C TYR A 25 -3.61 -7.54 7.61
N VAL A 26 -3.83 -6.87 6.48
CA VAL A 26 -5.16 -6.61 5.91
C VAL A 26 -5.37 -7.53 4.71
N ARG A 27 -4.53 -7.43 3.68
CA ARG A 27 -4.62 -8.26 2.45
C ARG A 27 -3.38 -8.15 1.56
N ALA A 28 -3.22 -9.10 0.64
CA ALA A 28 -2.30 -9.00 -0.49
C ALA A 28 -3.00 -8.29 -1.66
N VAL A 29 -2.25 -7.46 -2.39
CA VAL A 29 -2.72 -6.76 -3.60
C VAL A 29 -1.67 -6.81 -4.71
N THR A 30 -2.16 -6.68 -5.93
CA THR A 30 -1.33 -6.27 -7.08
C THR A 30 -1.36 -4.75 -7.15
N MET A 31 -0.20 -4.12 -7.10
CA MET A 31 0.00 -2.68 -7.25
C MET A 31 -0.09 -2.30 -8.72
N ALA A 32 -0.75 -1.18 -9.00
CA ALA A 32 -0.58 -0.50 -10.27
C ALA A 32 0.83 0.13 -10.35
N GLY A 33 1.32 0.38 -11.57
CA GLY A 33 2.70 0.83 -11.81
C GLY A 33 3.03 2.16 -11.11
N ASP A 34 2.07 3.08 -11.07
CA ASP A 34 2.17 4.36 -10.35
C ASP A 34 2.39 4.17 -8.84
N LEU A 35 1.65 3.26 -8.21
CA LEU A 35 1.82 2.90 -6.80
C LEU A 35 3.17 2.21 -6.56
N ALA A 36 3.58 1.32 -7.47
CA ALA A 36 4.87 0.62 -7.37
C ALA A 36 6.06 1.59 -7.44
N GLU A 37 5.99 2.61 -8.29
CA GLU A 37 6.99 3.68 -8.38
C GLU A 37 7.07 4.51 -7.09
N GLU A 38 5.93 4.87 -6.51
CA GLU A 38 5.90 5.60 -5.25
C GLU A 38 6.51 4.80 -4.10
N VAL A 39 6.22 3.51 -4.04
CA VAL A 39 6.82 2.61 -3.05
C VAL A 39 8.32 2.44 -3.28
N ALA A 40 8.77 2.37 -4.54
CA ALA A 40 10.20 2.32 -4.88
C ALA A 40 10.97 3.59 -4.46
N LYS A 41 10.29 4.75 -4.37
CA LYS A 41 10.85 6.00 -3.81
C LYS A 41 10.92 6.01 -2.27
N GLY A 42 10.51 4.92 -1.61
CA GLY A 42 10.48 4.80 -0.15
C GLY A 42 9.16 5.22 0.50
N ASN A 43 8.13 5.53 -0.28
CA ASN A 43 6.83 5.93 0.25
C ASN A 43 5.98 4.71 0.56
N MET A 44 5.79 4.38 1.83
CA MET A 44 5.09 3.16 2.23
C MET A 44 3.70 3.42 2.82
N TYR A 45 3.35 4.65 3.18
CA TYR A 45 2.09 4.97 3.85
C TYR A 45 1.15 5.75 2.94
N PHE A 46 -0.08 5.26 2.83
CA PHE A 46 -1.09 5.81 1.92
C PHE A 46 -2.44 5.94 2.59
N ASN A 47 -3.18 6.97 2.19
CA ASN A 47 -4.59 7.08 2.48
C ASN A 47 -5.33 6.15 1.54
N ALA A 48 -6.22 5.35 2.10
CA ALA A 48 -7.06 4.43 1.36
C ALA A 48 -8.50 4.47 1.86
N ILE A 49 -9.42 4.17 0.96
CA ILE A 49 -10.85 3.99 1.24
C ILE A 49 -11.25 2.65 0.65
N GLU A 50 -11.98 1.84 1.41
CA GLU A 50 -12.62 0.64 0.86
C GLU A 50 -14.01 1.01 0.36
N LYS A 51 -14.27 0.71 -0.91
CA LYS A 51 -15.56 0.95 -1.56
C LYS A 51 -15.84 -0.19 -2.51
N ASP A 52 -17.04 -0.75 -2.45
CA ASP A 52 -17.48 -1.84 -3.34
C ASP A 52 -16.53 -3.06 -3.35
N GLY A 53 -15.94 -3.39 -2.19
CA GLY A 53 -14.95 -4.48 -2.02
C GLY A 53 -13.56 -4.20 -2.62
N LYS A 54 -13.36 -2.99 -3.15
CA LYS A 54 -12.09 -2.53 -3.73
C LYS A 54 -11.44 -1.50 -2.81
N LEU A 55 -10.11 -1.56 -2.73
CA LEU A 55 -9.33 -0.60 -2.00
C LEU A 55 -8.88 0.52 -2.94
N HIS A 56 -9.37 1.73 -2.72
CA HIS A 56 -9.02 2.92 -3.47
C HIS A 56 -7.94 3.68 -2.72
N ILE A 57 -6.76 3.81 -3.33
CA ILE A 57 -5.70 4.67 -2.82
C ILE A 57 -6.03 6.11 -3.19
N THR A 58 -6.17 6.99 -2.20
CA THR A 58 -6.63 8.37 -2.40
C THR A 58 -5.50 9.40 -2.26
N GLY A 59 -4.33 8.99 -1.79
CA GLY A 59 -3.15 9.84 -1.77
C GLY A 59 -2.04 9.31 -0.86
N ARG A 60 -0.85 9.90 -1.00
CA ARG A 60 0.30 9.61 -0.14
C ARG A 60 0.12 10.21 1.25
N VAL A 61 0.57 9.50 2.28
CA VAL A 61 0.70 10.05 3.62
C VAL A 61 2.16 10.46 3.84
N SER A 62 2.39 11.75 4.00
CA SER A 62 3.70 12.30 4.36
C SER A 62 3.74 12.55 5.87
N ALA A 63 3.65 11.50 6.68
CA ALA A 63 3.79 11.61 8.12
C ALA A 63 5.02 10.84 8.59
N ARG A 64 5.84 11.48 9.44
CA ARG A 64 6.84 10.79 10.25
C ARG A 64 6.07 10.13 11.39
N PHE A 65 5.83 8.82 11.27
CA PHE A 65 5.31 7.99 12.36
C PHE A 65 6.46 7.53 13.24
#